data_AF-A0A4P7LR33-F1
#
_entry.id   AF-A0A4P7LR33-F1
#
_cell.length_a   1.000
_cell.length_b   1.000
_cell.length_c   1.000
_cell.angle_alpha   90.00
_cell.angle_beta   90.00
_cell.angle_gamma   90.00
#
_symmetry.space_group_name_H-M   'P 1'
#
loop_
_entity.id
_entity.type
_entity.pdbx_description
1 polymer ?
#
loop_
_entity_poly.entity_id
_entity_poly.type
_entity_poly.pdbx_seq_one_letter_code
_entity_poly.pdbx_strand_id
1 'polypeptide(L)' 'MRLTVIHDSSGNIVSMVAYPEGSPPMYPETKPGQHMTEMEAPAHIRLDLDARQLHERLSEVMQNYRVDMGSMKCSLTRKS' A
#
# COMPACT_ATOMS: atom_id res chain seq x y z
N MET A 1 0.70 7.92 -8.92
CA MET A 1 -0.34 6.95 -8.49
C MET A 1 -0.48 7.01 -7.00
N ARG A 2 -1.66 6.65 -6.49
CA ARG A 2 -1.94 6.55 -5.06
C ARG A 2 -2.09 5.09 -4.65
N LEU A 3 -1.73 4.80 -3.40
CA LEU A 3 -1.98 3.53 -2.75
C LEU A 3 -2.87 3.76 -1.53
N THR A 4 -3.91 2.94 -1.39
CA THR A 4 -4.58 2.72 -0.11
C THR A 4 -4.07 1.40 0.46
N VAL A 5 -3.49 1.45 1.65
CA VAL A 5 -2.88 0.31 2.32
C VAL A 5 -3.66 0.03 3.60
N ILE A 6 -4.22 -1.17 3.72
CA ILE A 6 -4.75 -1.68 4.99
C ILE A 6 -3.64 -2.47 5.67
N HIS A 7 -3.34 -2.15 6.92
CA HIS A 7 -2.32 -2.83 7.70
C HIS A 7 -2.74 -3.06 9.15
N ASP A 8 -2.08 -3.99 9.84
CA ASP A 8 -2.28 -4.19 11.29
C ASP A 8 -1.57 -3.12 12.13
N SER A 9 -1.70 -3.21 13.46
CA SER A 9 -1.05 -2.31 14.42
C SER A 9 0.49 -2.36 14.38
N SER A 10 1.07 -3.39 13.78
CA SER A 10 2.52 -3.56 13.59
C SER A 10 2.99 -3.08 12.20
N GLY A 11 2.09 -2.50 11.41
CA GLY A 11 2.34 -2.03 10.05
C GLY A 11 2.32 -3.12 8.98
N ASN A 12 2.05 -4.39 9.31
CA ASN A 12 2.03 -5.45 8.30
C ASN A 12 0.86 -5.27 7.35
N ILE A 13 1.15 -5.29 6.06
CA ILE A 13 0.16 -5.03 5.02
C ILE A 13 -0.78 -6.24 4.90
N VAL A 14 -2.07 -5.99 5.07
CA VAL A 14 -3.15 -6.98 4.89
C VAL A 14 -3.73 -6.89 3.50
N SER A 15 -3.90 -5.67 2.98
CA SER A 15 -4.43 -5.41 1.65
C SER A 15 -3.86 -4.10 1.11
N MET A 16 -3.73 -4.01 -0.21
CA MET A 16 -3.24 -2.82 -0.88
C MET A 16 -3.96 -2.63 -2.20
N VAL A 17 -4.36 -1.40 -2.48
CA VAL A 17 -5.05 -1.02 -3.70
C VAL A 17 -4.33 0.16 -4.34
N ALA A 18 -3.97 0.00 -5.60
CA ALA A 18 -3.38 1.06 -6.41
C ALA A 18 -4.44 1.71 -7.31
N TYR A 19 -4.40 3.04 -7.41
CA TYR A 19 -5.30 3.79 -8.27
C TYR A 19 -4.60 5.01 -8.91
N PRO A 20 -5.03 5.43 -10.12
CA PRO A 20 -4.54 6.65 -10.75
C PRO A 20 -4.79 7.89 -9.89
N GLU A 21 -3.93 8.90 -10.03
CA GLU A 21 -4.18 10.20 -9.42
C GLU A 21 -5.48 10.83 -9.95
N GLY A 22 -6.20 11.52 -9.08
CA GLY A 22 -7.50 12.11 -9.39
C GLY A 22 -8.67 11.12 -9.37
N SER A 23 -8.42 9.81 -9.21
CA SER A 23 -9.49 8.84 -8.95
C SER A 23 -10.08 9.09 -7.55
N PRO A 24 -11.40 8.90 -7.35
CA PRO A 24 -11.98 8.92 -6.02
C PRO A 24 -11.22 7.96 -5.09
N PRO A 25 -10.98 8.33 -3.83
CA PRO A 25 -10.34 7.44 -2.89
C PRO A 25 -11.17 6.16 -2.75
N MET A 26 -10.51 5.01 -2.82
CA MET A 26 -11.14 3.75 -2.43
C MET A 26 -11.04 3.62 -0.91
N TYR A 27 -12.19 3.42 -0.27
CA TYR A 27 -12.33 3.18 1.16
C TYR A 27 -12.77 1.74 1.40
N PRO A 28 -11.88 0.75 1.22
CA PRO A 28 -12.17 -0.62 1.61
C PRO A 28 -12.48 -0.68 3.11
N GLU A 29 -13.43 -1.53 3.49
CA GLU A 29 -13.83 -1.69 4.88
C GLU A 29 -12.67 -2.26 5.72
N THR A 30 -12.29 -1.55 6.77
CA THR A 30 -11.29 -2.01 7.75
C THR A 30 -11.95 -2.85 8.84
N LYS A 31 -11.32 -3.95 9.24
CA LYS A 31 -11.72 -4.75 10.40
C LYS A 31 -11.13 -4.20 11.70
N PRO A 32 -11.67 -4.55 12.89
CA PRO A 32 -11.04 -4.20 14.17
C PRO A 32 -9.56 -4.59 14.21
N GLY A 33 -8.70 -3.68 14.67
CA GLY A 33 -7.25 -3.85 14.70
C GLY A 33 -6.54 -3.59 13.36
N GLN A 34 -7.28 -3.21 12.31
CA GLN A 34 -6.72 -2.75 11.05
C GLN A 34 -6.76 -1.23 10.95
N HIS A 35 -5.77 -0.69 10.26
CA HIS A 35 -5.60 0.72 9.98
C HIS A 35 -5.51 0.91 8.47
N MET A 36 -6.03 2.04 8.00
CA MET A 36 -5.97 2.42 6.60
C MET A 36 -5.06 3.63 6.46
N THR A 37 -4.13 3.54 5.52
CA THR A 37 -3.17 4.58 5.22
C THR A 37 -3.14 4.83 3.73
N GLU A 38 -3.26 6.10 3.33
CA GLU A 38 -3.06 6.52 1.95
C GLU A 38 -1.64 7.06 1.75
N MET A 39 -0.98 6.65 0.68
CA MET A 39 0.38 7.10 0.35
C MET A 39 0.61 7.20 -1.16
N GLU A 40 1.68 7.88 -1.54
CA GLU A 40 2.17 7.84 -2.91
C GLU A 40 2.78 6.47 -3.19
N ALA A 41 2.51 5.93 -4.37
CA ALA A 41 3.10 4.65 -4.78
C ALA A 41 4.63 4.80 -4.94
N PRO A 42 5.44 3.84 -4.48
CA PRO A 42 6.87 3.80 -4.78
C PRO A 42 7.11 3.85 -6.30
N ALA A 43 8.25 4.41 -6.70
CA ALA A 43 8.57 4.62 -8.11
C ALA A 43 8.62 3.34 -8.97
N HIS A 44 8.63 2.14 -8.40
CA HIS A 44 8.56 0.86 -9.13
C HIS A 44 7.13 0.32 -9.32
N ILE A 45 6.12 1.01 -8.77
CA ILE A 45 4.69 0.73 -8.95
C ILE A 45 4.13 1.87 -9.79
N ARG A 46 3.83 1.62 -11.07
CA ARG A 46 3.47 2.65 -12.06
C ARG A 46 2.25 2.24 -12.89
N LEU A 47 1.64 3.22 -13.56
CA LEU A 47 0.43 3.05 -14.40
C LEU A 47 0.71 2.36 -15.74
N ASP A 48 1.95 2.37 -16.21
CA ASP A 48 2.38 1.77 -17.47
C ASP A 48 2.64 0.26 -17.37
N LEU A 49 2.56 -0.29 -16.16
CA LEU A 49 2.61 -1.74 -15.93
C LEU A 49 1.32 -2.40 -16.40
N ASP A 50 1.43 -3.57 -17.03
CA ASP A 50 0.27 -4.40 -17.24
C ASP A 50 -0.29 -4.93 -15.90
N ALA A 51 -1.53 -5.43 -15.92
CA ALA A 51 -2.21 -5.87 -14.70
C ALA A 51 -1.46 -6.99 -13.95
N ARG A 52 -0.76 -7.88 -14.69
CA ARG A 52 0.01 -8.98 -14.09
C ARG A 52 1.26 -8.44 -13.41
N GLN A 53 2.01 -7.58 -14.08
CA GLN A 53 3.20 -6.93 -13.55
C GLN A 53 2.86 -6.09 -12.31
N LEU A 54 1.77 -5.32 -12.37
CA LEU A 54 1.31 -4.55 -11.22
C LEU A 54 0.96 -5.46 -10.04
N HIS A 55 0.23 -6.55 -10.29
CA HIS A 55 -0.11 -7.53 -9.25
C HIS A 55 1.13 -8.18 -8.63
N GLU A 56 2.13 -8.57 -9.43
CA GLU A 56 3.39 -9.12 -8.97
C GLU A 56 4.15 -8.13 -8.08
N ARG A 57 4.23 -6.85 -8.48
CA ARG A 57 4.87 -5.79 -7.69
C ARG A 57 4.14 -5.50 -6.37
N LEU A 58 2.81 -5.41 -6.40
CA LEU A 58 2.03 -5.22 -5.19
C LEU A 58 2.19 -6.41 -4.23
N SER A 59 2.24 -7.64 -4.76
CA SER A 59 2.48 -8.85 -3.97
C SER A 59 3.87 -8.85 -3.34
N GLU A 60 4.91 -8.49 -4.10
CA GLU A 60 6.28 -8.35 -3.61
C GLU A 60 6.36 -7.34 -2.46
N VAL A 61 5.66 -6.21 -2.59
CA VAL A 61 5.59 -5.19 -1.55
C VAL A 61 4.90 -5.72 -0.30
N MET A 62 3.73 -6.37 -0.43
CA MET A 62 3.01 -6.95 0.72
C MET A 62 3.85 -8.00 1.47
N GLN A 63 4.63 -8.79 0.74
CA GLN A 63 5.46 -9.84 1.32
C GLN A 63 6.67 -9.27 2.05
N ASN A 64 7.34 -8.27 1.47
CA ASN A 64 8.66 -7.82 1.93
C ASN A 64 8.66 -6.50 2.69
N TYR A 65 7.55 -5.74 2.70
CA TYR A 65 7.47 -4.42 3.31
C TYR A 65 6.30 -4.31 4.29
N ARG A 66 6.43 -3.34 5.19
CA ARG A 66 5.40 -2.92 6.14
C ARG A 66 5.29 -1.39 6.12
N VAL A 67 4.18 -0.86 6.60
CA VAL A 67 4.02 0.58 6.80
C VAL A 67 4.91 1.02 7.96
N ASP A 68 5.69 2.08 7.74
CA ASP A 68 6.44 2.74 8.79
C ASP A 68 5.49 3.58 9.66
N MET A 69 5.28 3.10 10.89
CA MET A 69 4.43 3.75 11.88
C MET A 69 5.19 4.76 12.75
N GLY A 70 6.51 4.88 12.59
CA GLY A 70 7.38 5.72 13.42
C GLY A 70 7.66 7.11 12.86
N SER A 71 7.37 7.35 11.57
CA SER A 71 7.60 8.64 10.91
C SER A 71 6.30 9.41 10.68
N MET A 72 6.38 10.75 10.68
CA MET A 72 5.24 11.62 10.35
C MET A 72 4.75 11.45 8.91
N LYS A 73 5.53 10.77 8.07
CA LYS A 73 5.22 10.54 6.66
C LYS A 73 5.02 9.05 6.43
N CYS A 74 3.79 8.65 6.14
CA CYS A 74 3.46 7.27 5.80
C CYS A 74 4.31 6.77 4.63
N SER A 75 5.18 5.81 4.92
CA SER A 75 6.12 5.23 3.96
C SER A 75 6.21 3.71 4.15
N LEU A 76 6.81 3.01 3.20
CA LEU A 76 7.05 1.57 3.28
C LEU A 76 8.47 1.32 3.75
N THR A 77 8.62 0.46 4.75
CA THR A 77 9.93 -0.02 5.24
C THR A 77 10.04 -1.53 5.07
N ARG A 78 11.24 -2.02 4.79
CA ARG A 78 11.47 -3.45 4.55
C ARG A 78 11.30 -4.22 5.86
N LYS A 79 10.68 -5.39 5.80
CA LYS A 79 10.63 -6.32 6.92
C LYS A 79 12.04 -6.81 7.22
N SER A 80 12.34 -6.97 8.51
CA SER A 80 13.59 -7.53 9.03
C SER A 80 13.66 -9.03 8.78
#